data_AF-A0A957PC69-F1
#
_entry.id   AF-A0A957PC69-F1
#
_cell.length_a   1.000
_cell.length_b   1.000
_cell.length_c   1.000
_cell.angle_alpha   90.00
_cell.angle_beta   90.00
_cell.angle_gamma   90.00
#
_symmetry.space_group_name_H-M   'P 1'
#
loop_
_entity.id
_entity.type
_entity.pdbx_description
1 polymer ?
#
loop_
_entity_poly.entity_id
_entity_poly.type
_entity_poly.pdbx_seq_one_letter_code
_entity_poly.pdbx_strand_id
1 'polypeptide(L)'
;NAEIGAAQIIIKAIAINLLNPKLTIFFFAFLPLFVSENASSPTLEMVTLSTIFMFITFVVFALYGILASRISTYLMNSATALKRVQRSFAVILAGFAVQLALSEK
;
A
#
# COMPACT_ATOMS: atom_id res chain seq x y z
N ASN A 1 8.69 -16.86 -23.13
CA ASN A 1 8.43 -16.12 -21.88
C ASN A 1 8.26 -17.11 -20.77
N ALA A 2 9.27 -17.28 -19.91
CA ALA A 2 9.13 -18.15 -18.73
C ALA A 2 8.07 -17.52 -17.82
N GLU A 3 6.96 -18.21 -17.60
CA GLU A 3 5.95 -17.77 -16.64
C GLU A 3 6.61 -17.72 -15.27
N ILE A 4 6.69 -16.51 -14.70
CA ILE A 4 7.21 -16.31 -13.35
C ILE A 4 6.28 -17.08 -12.40
N GLY A 5 6.79 -18.12 -11.76
CA GLY A 5 6.00 -18.93 -10.84
C GLY A 5 5.45 -18.10 -9.69
N ALA A 6 4.24 -18.41 -9.22
CA ALA A 6 3.58 -17.67 -8.14
C ALA A 6 4.45 -17.52 -6.89
N ALA A 7 5.24 -18.55 -6.55
CA ALA A 7 6.20 -18.51 -5.45
C ALA A 7 7.25 -17.40 -5.62
N GLN A 8 7.76 -17.20 -6.84
CA GLN A 8 8.75 -16.15 -7.12
C GLN A 8 8.13 -14.75 -6.99
N ILE A 9 6.87 -14.58 -7.39
CA ILE A 9 6.12 -13.32 -7.20
C ILE A 9 5.93 -13.04 -5.71
N ILE A 10 5.52 -14.05 -4.93
CA ILE A 10 5.32 -13.93 -3.47
C ILE A 10 6.64 -13.57 -2.77
N ILE A 11 7.72 -14.27 -3.06
CA ILE A 11 9.04 -14.00 -2.46
C ILE A 11 9.50 -12.58 -2.81
N LYS A 12 9.33 -12.15 -4.07
CA LYS A 12 9.69 -10.79 -4.49
C LYS A 12 8.83 -9.75 -3.78
N ALA A 13 7.53 -10.00 -3.62
CA ALA A 13 6.63 -9.11 -2.89
C ALA A 13 7.01 -8.99 -1.42
N ILE A 14 7.32 -10.11 -0.75
CA ILE A 14 7.81 -10.12 0.64
C ILE A 14 9.13 -9.33 0.72
N ALA A 15 10.09 -9.61 -0.16
CA ALA A 15 11.38 -8.93 -0.17
C ALA A 15 11.24 -7.42 -0.35
N ILE A 16 10.42 -6.97 -1.32
CA ILE A 16 10.19 -5.52 -1.54
C ILE A 16 9.56 -4.87 -0.31
N ASN A 17 8.60 -5.51 0.35
CA ASN A 17 7.98 -4.96 1.56
C ASN A 17 8.95 -4.93 2.74
N LEU A 18 9.76 -5.98 2.92
CA LEU A 18 10.70 -6.07 4.03
C LEU A 18 11.90 -5.12 3.86
N LEU A 19 12.38 -4.93 2.62
CA LEU A 19 13.45 -4.00 2.29
C LEU A 19 12.95 -2.54 2.20
N ASN A 20 11.63 -2.29 2.21
CA ASN A 20 11.09 -0.94 2.22
C ASN A 20 11.02 -0.43 3.68
N PRO A 21 11.93 0.44 4.12
CA PRO A 21 12.01 0.81 5.54
C PRO A 21 10.80 1.64 5.99
N LYS A 22 9.98 2.16 5.07
CA LYS A 22 8.83 3.00 5.40
C LYS A 22 7.81 2.26 6.26
N LEU A 23 7.47 1.02 5.89
CA LEU A 23 6.50 0.22 6.63
C LEU A 23 7.07 -0.13 8.00
N THR A 24 8.31 -0.65 8.04
CA THR A 24 9.00 -0.98 9.29
C THR A 24 9.06 0.22 10.24
N ILE A 25 9.59 1.36 9.78
CA ILE A 25 9.69 2.59 10.59
C ILE A 25 8.31 3.07 11.05
N PHE A 26 7.29 3.01 10.19
CA PHE A 26 5.91 3.35 10.58
C PHE A 26 5.44 2.51 11.77
N PHE A 27 5.55 1.18 11.70
CA PHE A 27 5.14 0.34 12.82
C PHE A 27 6.00 0.58 14.06
N PHE A 28 7.32 0.70 13.92
CA PHE A 28 8.19 1.00 15.06
C PHE A 28 7.84 2.34 15.74
N ALA A 29 7.43 3.36 14.98
CA ALA A 29 7.08 4.67 15.52
C ALA A 29 5.65 4.75 16.08
N PHE A 30 4.68 4.12 15.42
CA PHE A 30 3.27 4.26 15.76
C PHE A 30 2.70 3.13 16.60
N LEU A 31 3.19 1.89 16.45
CA LEU A 31 2.64 0.74 17.19
C LEU A 31 2.77 0.89 18.71
N PRO A 32 3.91 1.38 19.28
CA PRO A 32 4.00 1.62 20.71
C PRO A 32 3.01 2.67 21.23
N LEU A 33 2.62 3.63 20.39
CA LEU A 33 1.68 4.71 20.76
C LEU A 33 0.24 4.20 20.97
N PHE A 34 -0.07 2.98 20.53
CA PHE A 34 -1.38 2.36 20.68
C PHE A 34 -1.44 1.34 21.82
N VAL A 35 -0.31 1.05 22.48
CA VAL A 35 -0.24 0.11 23.60
C VAL A 35 -0.61 0.81 24.89
N SER A 36 -1.41 0.15 25.72
CA SER A 36 -1.77 0.69 27.03
C SER A 36 -0.54 0.81 27.96
N GLU A 37 -0.42 1.93 28.68
CA GLU A 37 0.71 2.14 29.63
C GLU A 37 0.72 1.12 30.77
N ASN A 38 -0.43 0.52 31.10
CA ASN A 38 -0.61 -0.47 32.15
C ASN A 38 -0.66 -1.92 31.63
N ALA A 39 -0.24 -2.16 30.39
CA ALA A 39 -0.27 -3.50 29.79
C ALA A 39 0.59 -4.48 30.60
N SER A 40 0.00 -5.60 31.02
CA SER A 40 0.74 -6.70 31.65
C SER A 40 1.71 -7.39 30.69
N SER A 41 1.47 -7.32 29.38
CA SER A 41 2.41 -7.74 28.34
C SER A 41 2.35 -6.82 27.11
N PRO A 42 3.16 -5.74 27.08
CA PRO A 42 3.18 -4.79 25.97
C PRO A 42 3.47 -5.45 24.62
N THR A 43 4.39 -6.41 24.57
CA THR A 43 4.74 -7.14 23.35
C THR A 43 3.56 -7.92 22.76
N LEU A 44 2.75 -8.56 23.61
CA LEU A 44 1.59 -9.32 23.15
C LEU A 44 0.51 -8.41 22.58
N GLU A 45 0.29 -7.24 23.19
CA GLU A 45 -0.64 -6.23 22.71
C GLU A 45 -0.18 -5.66 21.35
N MET A 46 1.12 -5.37 21.20
CA MET A 46 1.73 -4.95 19.93
C MET A 46 1.56 -5.99 18.81
N VAL A 47 1.81 -7.26 19.10
CA VAL A 47 1.61 -8.35 18.13
C VAL A 47 0.14 -8.45 17.74
N THR A 48 -0.77 -8.38 18.71
CA THR A 48 -2.22 -8.45 18.47
C THR A 48 -2.71 -7.31 17.59
N LEU A 49 -2.33 -6.07 17.91
CA LEU A 49 -2.66 -4.89 17.10
C LEU A 49 -2.10 -5.00 15.68
N SER A 50 -0.85 -5.47 15.55
CA SER A 50 -0.21 -5.69 14.25
C SER A 50 -0.94 -6.75 13.41
N THR A 51 -1.36 -7.86 14.03
CA THR A 51 -2.13 -8.91 13.36
C THR A 51 -3.48 -8.39 12.88
N ILE A 52 -4.20 -7.63 13.71
CA ILE A 52 -5.49 -7.03 13.33
C ILE A 52 -5.30 -6.08 12.15
N PHE A 53 -4.32 -5.18 12.23
CA PHE A 53 -4.01 -4.26 11.14
C PHE A 53 -3.65 -5.00 9.85
N MET A 54 -2.81 -6.05 9.95
CA MET A 54 -2.40 -6.85 8.80
C MET A 54 -3.58 -7.59 8.17
N PHE A 55 -4.50 -8.10 8.97
CA PHE A 55 -5.73 -8.73 8.49
C PHE A 55 -6.62 -7.74 7.73
N ILE A 56 -6.87 -6.55 8.29
CA ILE A 56 -7.65 -5.50 7.62
C ILE A 56 -6.98 -5.08 6.31
N THR A 57 -5.67 -4.86 6.33
CA THR A 57 -4.87 -4.50 5.15
C THR A 57 -4.99 -5.57 4.07
N PHE A 58 -4.89 -6.84 4.45
CA PHE A 58 -5.06 -7.97 3.53
C PHE A 58 -6.45 -7.98 2.90
N VAL A 59 -7.52 -7.83 3.69
CA VAL A 59 -8.90 -7.80 3.18
C VAL A 59 -9.09 -6.65 2.19
N VAL A 60 -8.61 -5.45 2.54
CA VAL A 60 -8.69 -4.28 1.66
C VAL A 60 -7.94 -4.52 0.36
N PHE A 61 -6.70 -5.04 0.41
CA PHE A 61 -5.91 -5.33 -0.79
C PHE A 61 -6.49 -6.46 -1.64
N ALA A 62 -7.06 -7.49 -1.04
CA ALA A 62 -7.75 -8.55 -1.77
C ALA A 62 -8.97 -7.99 -2.53
N LEU A 63 -9.77 -7.14 -1.88
CA LEU A 63 -10.88 -6.44 -2.54
C LEU A 63 -10.38 -5.57 -3.69
N TYR A 64 -9.37 -4.73 -3.46
CA TYR A 64 -8.76 -3.94 -4.53
C TYR A 64 -8.24 -4.80 -5.68
N GLY A 65 -7.60 -5.94 -5.41
CA GLY A 65 -7.13 -6.87 -6.43
C GLY A 65 -8.25 -7.44 -7.30
N ILE A 66 -9.36 -7.84 -6.67
CA ILE A 66 -10.56 -8.33 -7.37
C ILE A 66 -11.16 -7.23 -8.26
N LEU A 67 -11.33 -6.01 -7.72
CA LEU A 67 -11.84 -4.88 -8.48
C LEU A 67 -10.88 -4.49 -9.62
N ALA A 68 -9.58 -4.51 -9.36
CA ALA A 68 -8.54 -4.18 -10.31
C ALA A 68 -8.54 -5.13 -11.51
N SER A 69 -8.79 -6.43 -11.31
CA SER A 69 -8.91 -7.39 -12.41
C SER A 69 -10.00 -7.00 -13.42
N ARG A 70 -11.16 -6.51 -12.96
CA ARG A 70 -12.23 -6.04 -13.85
C ARG A 70 -11.87 -4.73 -14.55
N ILE A 71 -11.29 -3.79 -13.81
CA ILE A 71 -10.91 -2.48 -14.33
C ILE A 71 -9.75 -2.61 -15.33
N SER A 72 -8.78 -3.47 -15.06
CA SER A 72 -7.61 -3.68 -15.94
C SER A 72 -8.03 -4.18 -17.31
N THR A 73 -8.97 -5.14 -17.38
CA THR A 73 -9.49 -5.63 -18.66
C THR A 73 -10.20 -4.51 -19.44
N TYR A 74 -11.01 -3.69 -18.77
CA TYR A 74 -11.68 -2.55 -19.42
C TYR A 74 -10.68 -1.50 -19.93
N LEU A 75 -9.67 -1.16 -19.13
CA LEU A 75 -8.64 -0.17 -19.51
C LEU A 75 -7.75 -0.67 -20.64
N MET A 76 -7.40 -1.96 -20.66
CA MET A 76 -6.59 -2.55 -21.74
C MET A 76 -7.32 -2.58 -23.07
N ASN A 77 -8.65 -2.67 -23.05
CA ASN A 77 -9.49 -2.67 -24.25
C ASN A 77 -9.78 -1.25 -24.81
N SER A 78 -9.40 -0.18 -24.09
CA SER A 78 -9.66 1.20 -24.54
C SER A 78 -8.46 2.13 -24.31
N ALA A 79 -7.76 2.45 -25.40
CA ALA A 79 -6.67 3.43 -25.40
C ALA A 79 -7.10 4.81 -24.88
N THR A 80 -8.34 5.22 -25.14
CA THR A 80 -8.89 6.50 -24.67
C THR A 80 -9.12 6.49 -23.15
N ALA A 81 -9.59 5.38 -22.58
CA ALA A 81 -9.78 5.25 -21.14
C ALA A 81 -8.42 5.30 -20.40
N LEU A 82 -7.43 4.56 -20.90
CA LEU A 82 -6.07 4.57 -20.34
C LEU A 82 -5.45 5.98 -20.38
N LYS A 83 -5.61 6.71 -21.50
CA LYS A 83 -5.11 8.08 -21.64
C LYS A 83 -5.80 9.07 -20.69
N ARG A 84 -7.10 8.89 -20.42
CA ARG A 84 -7.82 9.70 -19.42
C ARG A 84 -7.28 9.47 -18.02
N VAL A 85 -7.08 8.21 -17.62
CA VAL A 85 -6.50 7.87 -16.32
C VAL A 85 -5.11 8.49 -16.15
N GLN A 86 -4.23 8.33 -17.14
CA GLN A 86 -2.89 8.93 -17.12
C GLN A 86 -2.92 10.46 -17.00
N ARG A 87 -3.83 11.12 -17.74
CA ARG A 87 -4.00 12.58 -17.63
C ARG A 87 -4.49 13.01 -16.25
N SER A 88 -5.41 12.26 -15.64
CA SER A 88 -5.85 12.54 -14.27
C SER A 88 -4.70 12.46 -13.28
N PHE A 89 -3.85 11.43 -13.36
CA PHE A 89 -2.64 11.34 -12.53
C PHE A 89 -1.70 12.52 -12.74
N ALA A 90 -1.46 12.92 -14.00
CA ALA A 90 -0.61 14.06 -14.32
C ALA A 90 -1.17 15.37 -13.73
N VAL A 91 -2.48 15.59 -13.83
CA VAL A 91 -3.14 16.78 -13.26
C VAL A 91 -3.04 16.79 -11.73
N ILE A 92 -3.28 15.65 -11.07
CA ILE A 92 -3.18 15.54 -9.61
C ILE A 92 -1.74 15.80 -9.14
N LEU A 93 -0.75 15.18 -9.78
CA LEU A 93 0.66 15.38 -9.45
C LEU A 93 1.12 16.82 -9.71
N ALA A 94 0.70 17.43 -10.82
CA ALA A 94 0.98 18.84 -11.10
C ALA A 94 0.33 19.74 -10.02
N GLY A 95 -0.89 19.43 -9.60
CA GLY A 95 -1.57 20.09 -8.48
C GLY A 95 -0.78 20.01 -7.17
N PHE A 96 -0.29 18.82 -6.81
CA PHE A 96 0.57 18.65 -5.64
C PHE A 96 1.91 19.38 -5.76
N ALA A 97 2.52 19.39 -6.96
CA ALA A 97 3.76 20.14 -7.20
C ALA A 97 3.56 21.65 -7.04
N VAL A 98 2.45 22.19 -7.54
CA VAL A 98 2.07 23.59 -7.33
C VAL A 98 1.81 23.87 -5.86
N GLN A 99 1.05 23.00 -5.17
CA GLN A 99 0.82 23.15 -3.73
C GLN A 99 2.12 23.16 -2.95
N LEU A 100 3.05 22.25 -3.26
CA LEU A 100 4.36 22.19 -2.63
C LEU A 100 5.18 23.47 -2.88
N ALA A 101 5.23 23.94 -4.12
CA ALA A 101 5.94 25.17 -4.48
C ALA A 101 5.36 26.42 -3.80
N LEU A 102 4.07 26.40 -3.45
CA LEU A 102 3.41 27.49 -2.72
C LEU A 102 3.51 27.33 -1.20
N SER A 103 3.61 26.10 -0.68
CA SER A 103 3.80 25.81 0.74
C SER A 103 5.24 26.02 1.21
N GLU A 104 6.23 26.05 0.32
CA GLU A 104 7.62 26.40 0.65
C GLU A 104 7.86 27.93 0.75
N LYS A 105 6.84 28.71 1.12
CA LYS A 105 6.93 30.13 1.51
C LYS A 105 6.49 30.31 2.96
#